data_AF-B4F8X8-F1
#
_entry.id   AF-B4F8X8-F1
#
_cell.length_a   1.000
_cell.length_b   1.000
_cell.length_c   1.000
_cell.angle_alpha   90.00
_cell.angle_beta   90.00
_cell.angle_gamma   90.00
#
_symmetry.space_group_name_H-M   'P 1'
#
loop_
_entity.id
_entity.type
_entity.pdbx_description
1 polymer ?
#
loop_
_entity_poly.entity_id
_entity_poly.type
_entity_poly.pdbx_seq_one_letter_code
_entity_poly.pdbx_strand_id
1 'polypeptide(L)'
;MPPNQIQFDFLGKDSIRYFNTVEVEELVYKAIEGFRAGKKPGQDLFDKIDTSRLNAHLKDLMPGLTAKVFRTYNASITLDGIVS
;
A
#
# COMPACT_ATOMS: atom_id res chain seq x y z
N MET A 1 -22.61 -3.34 9.74
CA MET A 1 -21.30 -3.80 9.24
C MET A 1 -20.25 -2.90 9.87
N PRO A 2 -19.13 -3.43 10.39
CA PRO A 2 -18.03 -2.59 10.85
C PRO A 2 -17.50 -1.75 9.67
N PRO A 3 -16.95 -0.55 9.93
CA PRO A 3 -16.33 0.25 8.87
C PRO A 3 -15.16 -0.53 8.26
N ASN A 4 -15.22 -0.79 6.96
CA ASN A 4 -14.16 -1.46 6.20
C ASN A 4 -13.53 -0.49 5.18
N GLN A 5 -13.67 0.81 5.40
CA GLN A 5 -13.13 1.85 4.53
C GLN A 5 -11.97 2.56 5.21
N ILE A 6 -10.87 2.74 4.46
CA ILE A 6 -9.70 3.50 4.89
C ILE A 6 -9.53 4.69 3.95
N GLN A 7 -9.43 5.88 4.54
CA GLN A 7 -9.10 7.10 3.83
C GLN A 7 -7.60 7.37 3.89
N PHE A 8 -6.99 7.51 2.72
CA PHE A 8 -5.62 7.94 2.53
C PHE A 8 -5.61 9.40 2.12
N ASP A 9 -4.87 10.22 2.87
CA ASP A 9 -4.67 11.65 2.58
C ASP A 9 -3.24 12.05 2.94
N PHE A 10 -2.35 12.04 1.95
CA PHE A 10 -0.94 12.38 2.15
C PHE A 10 -0.30 12.95 0.88
N LEU A 11 0.83 13.65 1.04
CA LEU A 11 1.64 14.13 -0.07
C LEU A 11 2.61 13.04 -0.53
N GLY A 12 2.54 12.67 -1.80
CA GLY A 12 3.41 11.69 -2.43
C GLY A 12 4.65 12.30 -3.08
N LYS A 13 5.16 11.63 -4.12
CA LYS A 13 6.28 12.10 -4.93
C LYS A 13 5.97 13.47 -5.53
N ASP A 14 6.97 14.35 -5.57
CA ASP A 14 6.85 15.72 -6.08
C ASP A 14 5.73 16.54 -5.38
N SER A 15 5.41 16.18 -4.13
CA SER A 15 4.35 16.78 -3.31
C SER A 15 2.95 16.70 -3.93
N ILE A 16 2.71 15.75 -4.82
CA ILE A 16 1.37 15.52 -5.38
C ILE A 16 0.51 14.83 -4.31
N ARG A 17 -0.62 15.44 -3.96
CA ARG A 17 -1.56 14.89 -2.96
C ARG A 17 -2.22 13.61 -3.49
N TYR A 18 -2.15 12.55 -2.69
CA TYR A 18 -2.96 11.35 -2.86
C TYR A 18 -4.12 11.39 -1.87
N PHE A 19 -5.34 11.47 -2.41
CA PHE A 19 -6.58 11.48 -1.63
C PHE A 19 -7.50 10.38 -2.16
N ASN A 20 -7.73 9.33 -1.37
CA ASN A 20 -8.54 8.19 -1.80
C ASN A 20 -9.18 7.48 -0.60
N THR A 21 -10.43 7.07 -0.73
CA THR A 21 -11.11 6.20 0.23
C THR A 21 -11.32 4.85 -0.41
N VAL A 22 -10.73 3.81 0.16
CA VAL A 22 -10.81 2.45 -0.38
C VAL A 22 -11.47 1.53 0.62
N GLU A 23 -12.32 0.64 0.10
CA GLU A 23 -12.82 -0.51 0.84
C GLU A 23 -11.73 -1.58 0.90
N VAL A 24 -11.51 -2.15 2.08
CA VAL A 24 -10.50 -3.18 2.34
C VAL A 24 -11.12 -4.38 3.02
N GLU A 25 -10.41 -5.51 2.99
CA GLU A 25 -10.78 -6.67 3.78
C GLU A 25 -10.74 -6.37 5.29
N GLU A 26 -11.61 -7.02 6.05
CA GLU A 26 -11.72 -6.80 7.51
C GLU A 26 -10.40 -7.03 8.25
N LEU A 27 -9.60 -8.02 7.82
CA LEU A 27 -8.30 -8.30 8.41
C LEU A 27 -7.30 -7.16 8.18
N VAL A 28 -7.36 -6.50 7.01
CA VAL A 28 -6.52 -5.35 6.70
C VAL A 28 -6.92 -4.15 7.56
N TYR A 29 -8.23 -3.91 7.71
CA TYR A 29 -8.74 -2.82 8.55
C TYR A 29 -8.26 -2.98 10.01
N LYS A 30 -8.47 -4.17 10.58
CA LYS A 30 -8.03 -4.51 11.96
C LYS A 30 -6.51 -4.40 12.13
N ALA A 31 -5.73 -4.84 11.13
CA ALA A 31 -4.28 -4.72 11.17
C ALA A 31 -3.83 -3.26 11.20
N ILE A 32 -4.44 -2.40 10.36
CA ILE A 32 -4.13 -0.96 10.32
C ILE A 32 -4.52 -0.26 11.64
N GLU A 33 -5.67 -0.61 12.23
CA GLU A 33 -6.02 -0.13 13.58
C GLU A 33 -4.97 -0.54 14.62
N GLY A 34 -4.55 -1.81 14.59
CA GLY A 34 -3.49 -2.32 15.46
C GLY A 34 -2.14 -1.60 15.26
N PHE A 35 -1.78 -1.28 14.02
CA PHE A 35 -0.55 -0.55 13.71
C PHE A 35 -0.59 0.92 14.16
N ARG A 36 -1.78 1.53 14.26
CA ARG A 36 -1.96 2.90 14.75
C ARG A 36 -2.02 2.97 16.28
N ALA A 37 -2.41 1.89 16.95
CA ALA A 37 -2.59 1.86 18.40
C ALA A 37 -1.31 2.31 19.12
N GLY A 38 -1.44 3.30 20.00
CA GLY A 38 -0.32 3.86 20.78
C GLY A 38 0.62 4.80 20.01
N LYS A 39 0.39 5.04 18.71
CA LYS A 39 1.19 5.97 17.90
C LYS A 39 0.63 7.39 17.91
N LYS A 40 1.53 8.37 17.94
CA LYS A 40 1.21 9.79 17.79
C LYS A 40 1.18 10.20 16.31
N PRO A 41 0.46 11.28 15.95
CA PRO A 41 0.57 11.88 14.62
C PRO A 41 2.03 12.14 14.24
N GLY A 42 2.41 11.78 13.02
CA GLY A 42 3.77 11.92 12.51
C GLY A 42 4.71 10.74 12.80
N GLN A 43 4.28 9.74 13.59
CA GLN A 43 5.02 8.48 13.71
C GLN A 43 4.69 7.53 12.56
N ASP A 44 5.67 6.74 12.14
CA ASP A 44 5.52 5.81 11.02
C ASP A 44 4.46 4.74 11.31
N LEU A 45 3.50 4.59 10.39
CA LEU A 45 2.47 3.56 10.48
C LEU A 45 3.07 2.15 10.43
N PHE A 46 4.10 1.97 9.62
CA PHE A 46 4.78 0.69 9.40
C PHE A 46 6.21 0.74 9.94
N ASP A 47 6.36 0.89 11.24
CA ASP A 47 7.64 1.09 11.95
C ASP A 47 8.56 -0.15 11.99
N LYS A 48 8.04 -1.33 11.65
CA LYS A 48 8.77 -2.62 11.70
C LYS A 48 9.18 -3.15 10.32
N ILE A 49 8.90 -2.42 9.26
CA ILE A 49 9.20 -2.81 7.88
C ILE A 49 9.81 -1.62 7.15
N ASP A 50 10.84 -1.89 6.37
CA ASP A 50 11.43 -0.95 5.45
C ASP A 50 11.39 -1.48 4.02
N THR A 51 11.77 -0.64 3.06
CA THR A 51 11.76 -0.97 1.64
C THR A 51 12.74 -2.09 1.29
N SER A 52 13.85 -2.22 2.01
CA SER A 52 14.85 -3.27 1.78
C SER A 52 14.30 -4.64 2.17
N ARG A 53 13.70 -4.74 3.36
CA ARG A 53 13.09 -5.97 3.86
C ARG A 53 11.90 -6.40 3.00
N LEU A 54 11.09 -5.43 2.56
CA LEU A 54 9.99 -5.70 1.64
C LEU A 54 10.49 -6.27 0.31
N ASN A 55 11.48 -5.64 -0.32
CA ASN A 55 12.01 -6.12 -1.60
C ASN A 55 12.76 -7.45 -1.47
N ALA A 56 13.43 -7.71 -0.34
CA ALA A 56 14.02 -9.02 -0.09
C ALA A 56 12.96 -10.12 -0.08
N HIS A 57 11.86 -9.90 0.66
CA HIS A 57 10.74 -10.85 0.69
C HIS A 57 10.12 -11.05 -0.70
N LEU A 58 9.94 -9.98 -1.48
CA LEU A 58 9.42 -10.08 -2.86
C LEU A 58 10.36 -10.87 -3.77
N LYS A 59 11.68 -10.66 -3.64
CA LYS A 59 12.69 -11.38 -4.42
C LYS A 59 12.69 -12.88 -4.14
N ASP A 60 12.43 -13.27 -2.90
CA ASP A 60 12.32 -14.69 -2.52
C ASP A 60 11.09 -15.35 -3.14
N LEU A 61 10.00 -14.60 -3.34
CA LEU A 61 8.80 -15.09 -4.03
C LEU A 61 9.02 -15.23 -5.54
N MET A 62 9.77 -14.30 -6.16
CA MET A 62 10.11 -14.35 -7.57
C MET A 62 11.41 -13.58 -7.85
N PRO A 63 12.42 -14.19 -8.49
CA PRO A 63 13.65 -13.50 -8.86
C PRO A 63 13.38 -12.23 -9.68
N GLY A 64 13.90 -11.09 -9.22
CA GLY A 64 13.73 -9.79 -9.88
C GLY A 64 12.46 -9.02 -9.51
N LEU A 65 11.58 -9.60 -8.68
CA LEU A 65 10.38 -8.91 -8.21
C LEU A 65 10.72 -7.81 -7.20
N THR A 66 10.15 -6.63 -7.41
CA THR A 66 10.27 -5.47 -6.50
C THR A 66 8.95 -4.72 -6.46
N ALA A 67 8.78 -3.83 -5.47
CA ALA A 67 7.57 -2.99 -5.37
C ALA A 67 7.30 -2.14 -6.64
N LYS A 68 8.35 -1.74 -7.37
CA LYS A 68 8.20 -0.99 -8.63
C LYS A 68 7.54 -1.81 -9.73
N VAL A 69 7.81 -3.12 -9.79
CA VAL A 69 7.27 -4.02 -10.82
C VAL A 69 5.75 -4.08 -10.76
N PHE A 70 5.15 -4.07 -9.56
CA PHE A 70 3.70 -4.03 -9.38
C PHE A 70 3.06 -2.79 -10.03
N ARG A 71 3.70 -1.62 -9.92
CA ARG A 71 3.18 -0.38 -10.53
C ARG A 71 3.17 -0.48 -12.06
N THR A 72 4.23 -1.04 -12.65
CA THR A 72 4.30 -1.23 -14.10
C THR A 72 3.29 -2.27 -14.57
N TYR A 73 3.20 -3.41 -13.89
CA TYR A 73 2.25 -4.48 -14.21
C TYR A 73 0.79 -3.98 -14.17
N ASN A 74 0.38 -3.32 -13.08
CA ASN A 74 -0.99 -2.83 -12.94
C ASN A 74 -1.35 -1.80 -14.02
N ALA A 75 -0.41 -0.91 -14.38
CA ALA A 75 -0.63 0.07 -15.44
C ALA A 75 -0.80 -0.60 -16.81
N SER A 76 0.06 -1.57 -17.13
CA SER A 76 0.00 -2.30 -18.40
C SER A 76 -1.29 -3.12 -18.54
N ILE A 77 -1.67 -3.89 -17.51
CA ILE A 77 -2.87 -4.74 -17.56
C ILE A 77 -4.16 -3.90 -17.57
N THR A 78 -4.20 -2.80 -16.83
CA THR A 78 -5.37 -1.91 -16.86
C THR A 78 -5.57 -1.34 -18.27
N LEU A 79 -4.49 -0.94 -18.96
CA LEU A 79 -4.58 -0.46 -20.34
C LEU A 79 -5.02 -1.57 -21.30
N ASP A 80 -4.42 -2.75 -21.19
CA ASP A 80 -4.74 -3.91 -22.03
C ASP A 80 -6.23 -4.28 -21.94
N GLY A 81 -6.78 -4.29 -20.72
CA GLY A 81 -8.20 -4.56 -20.48
C GLY A 81 -9.17 -3.45 -20.90
N ILE A 82 -8.69 -2.22 -21.14
CA ILE A 82 -9.50 -1.13 -21.70
C ILE A 82 -9.53 -1.17 -23.23
N VAL A 83 -8.43 -1.63 -23.85
CA VAL A 83 -8.23 -1.60 -25.31
C VAL A 83 -8.69 -2.89 -25.99
N SER A 84 -8.83 -3.99 -25.23
CA SER A 84 -9.38 -5.27 -25.68
C SER A 84 -10.90 -5.30 -25.66
#